data_AF-A0A935HNG1-F1
#
_entry.id   AF-A0A935HNG1-F1
#
_cell.length_a   1.000
_cell.length_b   1.000
_cell.length_c   1.000
_cell.angle_alpha   90.00
_cell.angle_beta   90.00
_cell.angle_gamma   90.00
#
_symmetry.space_group_name_H-M   'P 1'
#
loop_
_entity.id
_entity.type
_entity.pdbx_description
1 polymer ?
#
loop_
_entity_poly.entity_id
_entity_poly.type
_entity_poly.pdbx_seq_one_letter_code
_entity_poly.pdbx_strand_id
1 'polypeptide(L)'
;MKRIIRFNDQTVADVCVQQYGTMEVIGNLCVANDVQITDTTKDVMFIEDEKVNKRVVEMLNKKENRPATGLVDPIADGIGFWRAGIDYII
;
A
#
# COMPACT_ATOMS: atom_id res chain seq x y z
N MET A 1 21.65 -3.07 5.87
CA MET A 1 21.03 -3.09 7.20
C MET A 1 19.53 -3.28 6.99
N LYS A 2 18.85 -4.07 7.84
CA LYS A 2 17.40 -4.31 7.72
C LYS A 2 16.68 -3.43 8.71
N ARG A 3 15.66 -2.71 8.24
CA ARG A 3 14.82 -1.84 9.06
C ARG A 3 13.40 -2.37 9.11
N ILE A 4 12.78 -2.18 10.26
CA ILE A 4 11.42 -2.59 10.54
C ILE A 4 10.56 -1.33 10.42
N ILE A 5 9.57 -1.34 9.53
CA ILE A 5 8.70 -0.17 9.31
C ILE A 5 7.25 -0.59 9.48
N ARG A 6 6.50 0.25 10.18
CA ARG A 6 5.05 0.11 10.31
C ARG A 6 4.36 0.78 9.13
N PHE A 7 3.51 0.04 8.42
CA PHE A 7 2.70 0.58 7.34
C PHE A 7 1.23 0.31 7.63
N ASN A 8 0.46 1.38 7.76
CA ASN A 8 -0.99 1.29 7.87
C ASN A 8 -1.57 1.57 6.48
N ASP A 9 -2.52 0.74 6.05
CA ASP A 9 -3.30 0.93 4.83
C ASP A 9 -2.43 1.11 3.57
N GLN A 10 -1.37 0.30 3.46
CA GLN A 10 -0.56 0.23 2.24
C GLN A 10 -0.58 -1.20 1.70
N THR A 11 -0.41 -1.31 0.40
CA THR A 11 -0.17 -2.60 -0.27
C THR A 11 1.32 -2.87 -0.33
N VAL A 12 1.70 -4.13 -0.54
CA VAL A 12 3.12 -4.47 -0.74
C VAL A 12 3.71 -3.70 -1.93
N ALA A 13 2.88 -3.44 -2.96
CA ALA A 13 3.23 -2.63 -4.12
C ALA A 13 3.60 -1.19 -3.75
N ASP A 14 2.78 -0.53 -2.91
CA ASP A 14 3.04 0.83 -2.43
C ASP A 14 4.40 0.92 -1.75
N VAL A 15 4.71 -0.06 -0.90
CA VAL A 15 5.98 -0.13 -0.18
C VAL A 15 7.15 -0.35 -1.13
N CYS A 16 7.00 -1.20 -2.15
CA CYS A 16 8.04 -1.39 -3.17
C CYS A 16 8.42 -0.07 -3.84
N VAL A 17 7.43 0.70 -4.26
CA VAL A 17 7.64 2.00 -4.90
C VAL A 17 8.22 3.03 -3.92
N GLN A 18 7.72 3.11 -2.70
CA GLN A 18 8.19 4.09 -1.71
C GLN A 18 9.62 3.83 -1.24
N GLN A 19 9.96 2.56 -1.01
CA GLN A 19 11.21 2.19 -0.34
C GLN A 19 12.32 1.86 -1.34
N TYR A 20 11.96 1.21 -2.45
CA TYR A 20 12.92 0.75 -3.44
C TYR A 20 12.83 1.50 -4.76
N GLY A 21 11.74 2.25 -5.01
CA GLY A 21 11.55 3.01 -6.25
C GLY A 21 11.23 2.14 -7.47
N THR A 22 10.94 0.85 -7.27
CA THR A 22 10.67 -0.13 -8.32
C THR A 22 9.74 -1.22 -7.80
N MET A 23 9.02 -1.88 -8.71
CA MET A 23 8.17 -3.03 -8.43
C MET A 23 8.91 -4.37 -8.56
N GLU A 24 10.12 -4.37 -9.12
CA GLU A 24 10.89 -5.60 -9.39
C GLU A 24 11.23 -6.39 -8.12
N VAL A 25 11.31 -5.70 -6.98
CA VAL A 25 11.63 -6.30 -5.68
C VAL A 25 10.43 -6.93 -4.98
N ILE A 26 9.22 -6.84 -5.55
CA ILE A 26 8.00 -7.23 -4.85
C ILE A 26 7.99 -8.70 -4.44
N GLY A 27 8.49 -9.60 -5.29
CA GLY A 27 8.60 -11.02 -4.97
C GLY A 27 9.54 -11.27 -3.79
N ASN A 28 10.71 -10.63 -3.79
CA ASN A 28 11.68 -10.75 -2.71
C ASN A 28 11.12 -10.18 -1.39
N LEU A 29 10.40 -9.06 -1.47
CA LEU A 29 9.77 -8.43 -0.31
C LEU A 29 8.65 -9.31 0.27
N CYS A 30 7.82 -9.92 -0.59
CA CYS A 30 6.80 -10.88 -0.21
C CYS A 30 7.40 -12.10 0.51
N VAL A 31 8.44 -12.72 -0.07
CA VAL A 31 9.12 -13.88 0.51
C VAL A 31 9.76 -13.52 1.85
N ALA A 32 10.39 -12.35 1.97
CA ALA A 32 11.05 -11.92 3.20
C ALA A 32 10.07 -11.62 4.35
N ASN A 33 8.79 -11.37 4.05
CA ASN A 33 7.77 -10.98 5.02
C ASN A 33 6.63 -12.00 5.18
N ASP A 34 6.71 -13.12 4.44
CA ASP A 34 5.70 -14.17 4.41
C ASP A 34 4.30 -13.59 4.13
N VAL A 35 4.20 -12.79 3.07
CA VAL A 35 2.96 -12.15 2.59
C VAL A 35 2.77 -12.39 1.09
N GLN A 36 1.54 -12.44 0.62
CA GLN A 36 1.24 -12.49 -0.80
C GLN A 36 1.25 -11.09 -1.42
N ILE A 37 1.42 -11.01 -2.74
CA ILE A 37 1.40 -9.75 -3.50
C ILE A 37 0.08 -9.00 -3.34
N THR A 38 -1.02 -9.75 -3.21
CA THR A 38 -2.38 -9.23 -3.11
C THR A 38 -2.79 -8.90 -1.67
N ASP A 39 -1.97 -9.26 -0.69
CA ASP A 39 -2.28 -8.99 0.70
C ASP A 39 -2.07 -7.51 1.02
N THR A 40 -2.92 -6.98 1.88
CA THR A 40 -2.62 -5.73 2.59
C THR A 40 -1.37 -5.95 3.44
N THR A 41 -0.50 -4.95 3.54
CA THR A 41 0.72 -5.09 4.35
C THR A 41 0.34 -5.43 5.79
N LYS A 42 1.03 -6.41 6.38
CA LYS A 42 1.02 -6.63 7.83
C LYS A 42 1.41 -5.31 8.52
N ASP A 43 0.98 -5.14 9.77
CA ASP A 43 1.33 -3.97 10.61
C ASP A 43 2.80 -3.58 10.44
N VAL A 44 3.69 -4.56 10.33
CA VAL A 44 5.12 -4.37 10.26
C VAL A 44 5.73 -5.18 9.10
N MET A 45 6.67 -4.57 8.37
CA MET A 45 7.48 -5.27 7.37
C MET A 45 8.99 -5.03 7.55
N PHE A 46 9.76 -6.07 7.25
CA PHE A 46 11.21 -6.07 7.10
C PHE A 46 11.59 -5.54 5.72
N ILE A 47 12.37 -4.47 5.73
CA ILE A 47 12.83 -3.76 4.54
C ILE A 47 14.34 -3.69 4.55
N GLU A 48 14.93 -3.95 3.40
CA GLU A 48 16.35 -3.77 3.17
C GLU A 48 16.62 -2.29 2.83
N ASP A 49 17.66 -1.70 3.41
CA ASP A 49 18.01 -0.29 3.16
C ASP A 49 18.48 0.00 1.72
N GLU A 50 18.68 -1.03 0.91
CA GLU A 50 19.18 -0.87 -0.45
C GLU A 50 18.09 -0.38 -1.40
N LYS A 51 18.15 0.93 -1.71
CA LYS A 51 17.30 1.54 -2.73
C LYS A 51 17.76 1.12 -4.13
N VAL A 52 16.91 0.42 -4.86
CA VAL A 52 17.19 0.02 -6.25
C VAL A 52 17.14 1.23 -7.19
N ASN A 53 16.09 2.05 -7.10
CA ASN A 53 15.93 3.27 -7.89
C ASN A 53 15.92 4.51 -6.99
N LYS A 54 17.13 5.00 -6.67
CA LYS A 54 17.33 6.17 -5.78
C LYS A 54 16.61 7.42 -6.28
N ARG A 55 16.58 7.66 -7.59
CA ARG A 55 15.94 8.84 -8.20
C ARG A 55 14.43 8.88 -7.92
N VAL A 56 13.75 7.74 -8.04
CA VAL A 56 12.30 7.66 -7.78
C VAL A 56 12.04 7.88 -6.28
N VAL A 57 12.81 7.21 -5.41
CA VAL A 57 12.68 7.36 -3.96
C VAL A 57 12.93 8.81 -3.52
N GLU A 58 13.97 9.46 -4.05
CA GLU A 58 14.27 10.87 -3.77
C GLU A 58 13.18 11.82 -4.26
N MET A 59 12.65 11.58 -5.47
CA MET A 59 11.54 12.37 -6.01
C MET A 59 10.29 12.27 -5.13
N LEU A 60 9.93 11.06 -4.70
CA LEU A 60 8.77 10.83 -3.84
C LEU A 60 8.96 11.50 -2.47
N ASN A 61 10.14 11.33 -1.86
CA ASN A 61 10.47 11.99 -0.60
C ASN A 61 10.46 13.52 -0.69
N LYS A 62 11.02 14.09 -1.76
CA LYS A 62 11.05 15.56 -1.97
C LYS A 62 9.65 16.16 -2.13
N LYS A 63 8.74 15.41 -2.74
CA LYS A 63 7.35 15.84 -2.94
C LYS A 63 6.43 15.47 -1.78
N GLU A 64 6.97 14.86 -0.73
CA GLU A 64 6.20 14.28 0.39
C GLU A 64 5.09 13.33 -0.08
N ASN A 65 5.25 12.75 -1.26
CA ASN A 65 4.22 11.93 -1.89
C ASN A 65 4.41 10.47 -1.46
N ARG A 66 3.45 9.95 -0.70
CA ARG A 66 3.43 8.57 -0.23
C ARG A 66 2.24 7.87 -0.88
N PRO A 67 2.44 7.23 -2.05
CA PRO A 67 1.35 6.49 -2.69
C PRO A 67 0.84 5.42 -1.72
N ALA A 68 -0.43 5.51 -1.35
CA ALA A 68 -1.08 4.54 -0.49
C ALA A 68 -2.35 4.10 -1.21
N THR A 69 -2.39 2.81 -1.55
CA THR A 69 -3.51 2.16 -2.23
C THR A 69 -4.33 1.32 -1.25
N GLY A 70 -4.13 1.49 0.06
CA GLY A 70 -5.04 0.91 1.05
C GLY A 70 -6.48 1.27 0.69
N LEU A 71 -7.36 0.28 0.82
CA LEU A 71 -8.79 0.47 0.70
C LEU A 71 -9.22 1.42 1.82
N VAL A 72 -9.16 2.72 1.56
CA VAL A 72 -9.95 3.68 2.32
C VAL A 72 -11.37 3.37 1.91
N ASP A 73 -12.18 2.82 2.81
CA ASP A 73 -13.62 2.77 2.59
C ASP A 73 -14.03 4.18 2.17
N PRO A 74 -14.59 4.37 0.97
CA PRO A 74 -15.06 5.70 0.59
C PRO A 74 -16.05 6.11 1.67
N ILE A 75 -15.79 7.24 2.34
CA ILE A 75 -16.80 7.88 3.19
C ILE A 75 -17.92 8.25 2.23
N ALA A 76 -18.88 7.35 2.11
CA ALA A 76 -20.01 7.46 1.20
C ALA A 76 -21.00 8.46 1.80
N ASP A 77 -20.68 9.74 1.64
CA ASP A 77 -21.67 10.80 1.81
C ASP A 77 -21.94 11.43 0.44
N GLY A 78 -23.13 11.14 -0.08
CA GLY A 78 -23.57 11.64 -1.37
C GLY A 78 -24.75 10.84 -1.92
N ILE A 79 -25.61 11.54 -2.65
CA ILE A 79 -26.86 11.04 -3.23
C ILE A 79 -26.62 9.87 -4.22
N GLY A 80 -25.38 9.74 -4.73
CA GLY A 80 -24.97 8.63 -5.60
C GLY A 80 -24.71 7.29 -4.88
N PHE A 81 -24.69 7.27 -3.53
CA PHE A 81 -24.48 6.07 -2.72
C PHE A 81 -25.75 5.58 -2.01
N TRP A 82 -26.89 6.26 -2.19
CA TRP A 82 -28.17 5.84 -1.63
C TRP A 82 -28.70 4.63 -2.41
N ARG A 83 -28.59 3.44 -1.83
CA ARG A 83 -29.35 2.27 -2.32
C ARG A 83 -30.81 2.43 -1.91
N ALA A 84 -31.70 2.58 -2.88
CA ALA A 84 -33.13 2.45 -2.64
C ALA A 84 -33.45 0.98 -2.35
N GLY A 85 -33.60 0.63 -1.07
CA GLY A 85 -34.21 -0.64 -0.67
C GLY A 85 -35.71 -0.56 -0.95
N ILE A 86 -36.22 -1.43 -1.83
CA ILE A 86 -37.66 -1.62 -1.99
C ILE A 86 -38.04 -2.78 -1.07
N ASP A 87 -38.64 -2.47 0.06
CA ASP A 87 -39.25 -3.47 0.93
C ASP A 87 -40.59 -3.90 0.32
N TYR A 88 -40.69 -5.14 -0.11
CA TYR A 88 -41.97 -5.75 -0.46
C TYR A 88 -42.58 -6.35 0.81
N ILE A 89 -43.73 -5.83 1.22
CA ILE A 89 -44.61 -6.48 2.18
C ILE A 89 -45.37 -7.57 1.41
N ILE A 90 -45.21 -8.83 1.81
CA ILE A 90 -45.99 -9.97 1.32
C ILE A 90 -47.30 -10.05 2.11
#